data_AF-A0A7V4PC65-F1
#
_entry.id   AF-A0A7V4PC65-F1
#
_cell.length_a   1.000
_cell.length_b   1.000
_cell.length_c   1.000
_cell.angle_alpha   90.00
_cell.angle_beta   90.00
_cell.angle_gamma   90.00
#
_symmetry.space_group_name_H-M   'P 1'
#
loop_
_entity.id
_entity.type
_entity.pdbx_description
1 polymer ?
#
loop_
_entity_poly.entity_id
_entity_poly.type
_entity_poly.pdbx_seq_one_letter_code
_entity_poly.pdbx_strand_id
1 'polypeptide(L)' 'MPPDNDLEAAGRLQEAHARITSELAKIIVGQQQVIEELLIALFSRGHCLLVGVPGLAKTLMIRTLAEALAL' A
#
# COMPACT_ATOMS: atom_id res chain seq x y z
N MET A 1 18.84 -19.29 13.98
CA MET A 1 18.39 -18.12 13.19
C MET A 1 18.22 -16.98 14.18
N PRO A 2 18.95 -15.86 14.08
CA PRO A 2 18.93 -14.85 15.13
C PRO A 2 17.64 -14.02 15.05
N PRO A 3 16.99 -13.73 16.19
CA PRO A 3 15.75 -12.94 16.27
C PRO A 3 15.90 -11.46 15.88
N ASP A 4 17.13 -10.95 15.77
CA ASP A 4 17.41 -9.55 15.44
C ASP A 4 16.98 -9.18 14.00
N ASN A 5 17.04 -10.13 13.06
CA ASN A 5 16.69 -9.89 11.65
C ASN A 5 15.18 -9.68 11.44
N ASP A 6 14.34 -10.37 12.22
CA ASP A 6 12.89 -10.28 12.06
C ASP A 6 12.36 -8.92 12.56
N LEU A 7 12.96 -8.39 13.64
CA LEU A 7 12.64 -7.07 14.16
C LEU A 7 13.08 -5.96 13.18
N GLU A 8 14.27 -6.08 12.60
CA GLU A 8 14.74 -5.15 11.56
C GLU A 8 13.89 -5.23 10.28
N ALA A 9 13.46 -6.42 9.87
CA ALA A 9 12.55 -6.59 8.74
C ALA A 9 11.18 -5.94 9.01
N ALA A 10 10.64 -6.11 10.22
CA ALA A 10 9.39 -5.47 10.63
C ALA A 10 9.52 -3.94 10.64
N GLY A 11 10.65 -3.39 11.10
CA GLY A 11 10.92 -1.95 11.04
C GLY A 11 10.91 -1.40 9.62
N ARG A 12 11.62 -2.06 8.69
CA ARG A 12 11.62 -1.67 7.25
C ARG A 12 10.23 -1.72 6.62
N LEU A 13 9.42 -2.72 6.99
CA LEU A 13 8.04 -2.84 6.53
C LEU A 13 7.18 -1.67 7.03
N GLN A 14 7.31 -1.32 8.31
CA GLN A 14 6.56 -0.22 8.93
C GLN A 14 6.94 1.14 8.31
N GLU A 15 8.23 1.37 8.04
CA GLU A 15 8.69 2.57 7.32
C GLU A 15 8.17 2.64 5.88
N ALA A 16 8.24 1.53 5.14
CA ALA A 16 7.73 1.45 3.77
C ALA A 16 6.21 1.69 3.72
N HIS A 17 5.46 1.08 4.62
CA HIS A 17 4.02 1.29 4.76
C HIS A 17 3.69 2.76 5.04
N ALA A 18 4.36 3.39 6.01
CA ALA A 18 4.15 4.80 6.36
C ALA A 18 4.47 5.74 5.19
N ARG A 19 5.57 5.50 4.46
CA ARG A 19 5.93 6.31 3.27
C ARG A 19 4.87 6.19 2.18
N ILE A 20 4.48 4.98 1.80
CA ILE A 20 3.53 4.74 0.71
C ILE A 20 2.14 5.29 1.06
N THR A 21 1.65 5.02 2.27
CA THR A 21 0.33 5.52 2.73
C THR A 21 0.28 7.04 2.79
N SER A 22 1.36 7.70 3.23
CA SER A 22 1.49 9.17 3.23
C SER A 22 1.40 9.75 1.81
N GLU A 23 2.08 9.16 0.83
CA GLU A 23 2.00 9.62 -0.56
C GLU A 23 0.60 9.42 -1.15
N LEU A 24 -0.02 8.26 -0.90
CA LEU A 24 -1.38 7.97 -1.35
C LEU A 24 -2.40 8.94 -0.75
N ALA A 25 -2.26 9.28 0.53
CA ALA A 25 -3.20 10.17 1.25
C ALA A 25 -3.26 11.60 0.68
N LYS A 26 -2.25 12.03 -0.08
CA LYS A 26 -2.24 13.34 -0.75
C LYS A 26 -3.28 13.44 -1.88
N ILE A 27 -3.65 12.30 -2.47
CA ILE A 27 -4.51 12.23 -3.67
C ILE A 27 -5.79 11.43 -3.39
N ILE A 28 -5.69 10.37 -2.59
CA ILE A 28 -6.78 9.44 -2.32
C ILE A 28 -7.43 9.76 -0.97
N VAL A 29 -8.72 10.10 -1.01
CA VAL A 29 -9.51 10.46 0.18
C VAL A 29 -10.53 9.37 0.48
N GLY A 30 -10.65 8.98 1.75
CA GLY A 30 -11.72 8.09 2.24
C GLY A 30 -11.61 6.62 1.82
N GLN A 31 -10.44 6.15 1.39
CA GLN A 31 -10.20 4.77 0.93
C GLN A 31 -9.11 4.05 1.75
N GLN A 32 -8.95 4.39 3.03
CA GLN A 32 -7.88 3.86 3.87
C GLN A 32 -7.89 2.33 3.96
N GLN A 33 -9.06 1.72 4.12
CA GLN A 33 -9.16 0.26 4.20
C GLN A 33 -8.73 -0.43 2.90
N VAL A 34 -9.13 0.10 1.75
CA VAL A 34 -8.76 -0.48 0.44
C VAL A 34 -7.25 -0.36 0.21
N ILE A 35 -6.66 0.77 0.61
CA ILE A 35 -5.20 0.95 0.57
C ILE A 35 -4.50 -0.08 1.46
N GLU A 36 -5.00 -0.32 2.67
CA GLU A 36 -4.43 -1.30 3.59
C GLU A 36 -4.44 -2.71 2.98
N GLU A 37 -5.59 -3.16 2.47
CA GLU A 37 -5.74 -4.48 1.81
C GLU A 37 -4.83 -4.61 0.58
N LEU A 38 -4.67 -3.54 -0.19
CA LEU A 38 -3.80 -3.48 -1.36
C LEU A 38 -2.32 -3.61 -0.98
N LEU A 39 -1.88 -2.93 0.09
CA LEU A 39 -0.50 -3.03 0.59
C LEU A 39 -0.23 -4.40 1.22
N ILE A 40 -1.20 -4.98 1.95
CA ILE A 40 -1.11 -6.34 2.46
C ILE A 40 -0.89 -7.33 1.30
N ALA A 41 -1.68 -7.22 0.22
CA ALA A 41 -1.51 -8.06 -0.95
C ALA A 41 -0.13 -7.87 -1.60
N LEU A 42 0.32 -6.63 -1.76
CA LEU A 42 1.62 -6.31 -2.36
C LEU A 42 2.80 -6.88 -1.56
N PHE A 43 2.86 -6.63 -0.25
CA PHE A 43 3.95 -7.10 0.61
C PHE A 43 3.95 -8.62 0.75
N SER A 44 2.77 -9.24 0.68
CA SER A 44 2.64 -10.70 0.69
C SER A 44 2.89 -11.35 -0.66
N ARG A 45 3.25 -10.58 -1.71
CA ARG A 45 3.37 -11.05 -3.10
C ARG A 45 2.09 -11.73 -3.63
N GLY A 46 0.94 -11.30 -3.12
CA GLY A 46 -0.38 -11.74 -3.54
C GLY A 46 -0.93 -10.91 -4.70
N HIS A 47 -2.18 -11.18 -5.05
CA HIS A 47 -2.92 -10.45 -6.07
C HIS A 47 -4.30 -10.08 -5.52
N CYS A 48 -4.81 -8.91 -5.90
CA CYS A 48 -6.14 -8.46 -5.51
C CYS A 48 -6.88 -7.90 -6.73
N LEU A 49 -8.22 -7.94 -6.69
CA LEU A 49 -9.09 -7.37 -7.70
C LEU A 49 -9.88 -6.21 -7.09
N LEU A 50 -9.72 -5.00 -7.63
CA LEU A 50 -10.50 -3.85 -7.20
C LEU A 50 -11.85 -3.78 -7.92
N VAL A 51 -12.92 -4.15 -7.22
CA VAL A 51 -14.30 -4.12 -7.73
C VAL A 51 -15.09 -3.00 -7.05
N GLY A 52 -15.93 -2.30 -7.83
CA GLY A 52 -16.88 -1.34 -7.30
C GLY A 52 -17.51 -0.51 -8.41
N VAL A 53 -18.46 0.36 -8.07
CA VAL A 53 -19.15 1.21 -9.04
C VAL A 53 -18.23 2.24 -9.72
N PRO A 54 -18.57 2.77 -10.90
CA PRO A 54 -17.80 3.83 -11.56
C PRO A 54 -17.61 5.06 -10.64
N GLY A 55 -16.47 5.74 -10.78
CA GLY A 55 -16.19 6.99 -10.04
C GLY A 55 -15.51 6.84 -8.68
N LEU A 56 -15.31 5.62 -8.17
CA LEU A 56 -14.65 5.38 -6.86
C LEU A 56 -13.11 5.39 -6.93
N ALA A 57 -12.53 6.21 -7.79
CA ALA A 57 -11.08 6.41 -7.89
C ALA A 57 -10.20 5.15 -8.06
N LYS A 58 -10.74 3.98 -8.45
CA LYS A 58 -9.97 2.72 -8.63
C LYS A 58 -8.73 2.89 -9.51
N THR A 59 -8.90 3.51 -10.68
CA THR A 59 -7.80 3.76 -11.62
C THR A 59 -6.80 4.76 -11.07
N LEU A 60 -7.30 5.81 -10.40
CA LEU A 60 -6.45 6.82 -9.76
C LEU A 60 -5.61 6.19 -8.65
N MET A 61 -6.22 5.35 -7.81
CA MET A 61 -5.55 4.66 -6.71
C MET A 61 -4.39 3.78 -7.19
N ILE A 62 -4.62 2.93 -8.20
CA ILE A 62 -3.55 2.07 -8.74
C ILE A 62 -2.45 2.91 -9.40
N ARG A 63 -2.82 3.97 -10.12
CA ARG A 63 -1.84 4.88 -10.72
C ARG A 63 -0.99 5.57 -9.65
N THR A 64 -1.62 6.13 -8.61
CA THR A 64 -0.91 6.81 -7.52
C THR A 64 -0.03 5.85 -6.73
N LEU A 65 -0.47 4.59 -6.53
CA LEU A 65 0.37 3.57 -5.91
C LEU A 65 1.62 3.30 -6.76
N ALA A 66 1.45 3.12 -8.08
CA ALA A 66 2.58 2.87 -8.98
C ALA A 66 3.58 4.05 -8.97
N GLU A 67 3.08 5.28 -8.93
CA GLU A 67 3.92 6.49 -8.80
C GLU A 67 4.64 6.52 -7.43
N ALA A 68 3.95 6.18 -6.33
CA ALA A 68 4.53 6.14 -4.99
C ALA A 68 5.63 5.06 -4.82
N LEU A 69 5.52 3.93 -5.52
CA LEU A 69 6.52 2.86 -5.50
C LEU A 69 7.77 3.16 -6.33
N ALA A 70 7.71 4.17 -7.21
CA ALA A 70 8.83 4.59 -8.05
C ALA A 70 9.72 5.68 -7.42
N LEU A 71 9.42 6.10 -6.17
CA LEU A 71 10.08 7.17 -5.41
C LEU A 71 11.00 6.64 -4.29
#